data_AF-X1UWK7-F1
#
_entry.id   AF-X1UWK7-F1
#
_cell.length_a   1.000
_cell.length_b   1.000
_cell.length_c   1.000
_cell.angle_alpha   90.00
_cell.angle_beta   90.00
_cell.angle_gamma   90.00
#
_symmetry.space_group_name_H-M   'P 1'
#
loop_
_entity.id
_entity.type
_entity.pdbx_description
1 polymer ?
#
loop_
_entity_poly.entity_id
_entity_poly.type
_entity_poly.pdbx_seq_one_letter_code
_entity_poly.pdbx_strand_id
1 'polypeptide(L)' 'MKSPAGDNNQLLSPHTGFPAITVPIGFNDESLPAGMTFIGPLFSEPELIKFAYAYEQATKHRKPPVKFSAIADTLPITE' A
#
# COMPACT_ATOMS: atom_id res chain seq x y z
N MET A 1 -1.69 11.11 -22.88
CA MET A 1 -1.72 11.16 -21.40
C MET A 1 -0.74 10.13 -20.88
N LYS A 2 0.42 10.55 -20.34
CA LYS A 2 1.29 9.63 -19.58
C LYS A 2 0.60 9.42 -18.24
N SER A 3 -0.03 8.27 -18.04
CA SER A 3 -0.47 7.86 -16.70
C SER A 3 0.77 7.85 -15.80
N PRO A 4 0.71 8.33 -14.54
CA PRO A 4 1.80 8.13 -13.59
C PRO A 4 2.17 6.65 -13.60
N ALA A 5 3.47 6.34 -13.72
CA ALA A 5 4.00 4.99 -13.89
C ALA A 5 3.90 4.13 -12.60
N GLY A 6 2.82 4.30 -11.84
CA GLY A 6 2.49 3.43 -10.72
C GLY A 6 1.79 2.20 -11.28
N ASP A 7 2.55 1.12 -11.43
CA ASP A 7 2.03 -0.21 -11.73
C ASP A 7 2.44 -1.16 -10.59
N ASN A 8 1.56 -2.09 -10.24
CA ASN A 8 1.87 -3.16 -9.30
C ASN A 8 2.21 -4.43 -10.07
N ASN A 9 2.68 -5.46 -9.38
CA ASN A 9 3.07 -6.69 -10.06
C ASN A 9 1.85 -7.51 -10.51
N GLN A 10 1.37 -7.25 -11.73
CA GLN A 10 0.24 -7.93 -12.38
C GLN A 10 0.60 -9.30 -12.98
N LEU A 11 1.89 -9.66 -13.04
CA LEU A 11 2.33 -10.87 -13.74
C LEU A 11 2.70 -12.00 -12.78
N LEU A 12 3.46 -11.73 -11.72
CA LEU A 12 4.00 -12.83 -10.92
C LEU A 12 2.94 -13.49 -10.04
N SER A 13 2.16 -12.72 -9.28
CA SER A 13 1.17 -13.31 -8.36
C SER A 13 -0.03 -13.95 -9.08
N PRO A 14 -0.65 -13.30 -10.09
CA PRO A 14 -1.83 -13.88 -10.76
C PRO A 14 -1.53 -15.15 -11.55
N HIS A 15 -0.36 -15.24 -12.19
CA HIS A 15 0.01 -16.41 -12.97
C HIS A 15 0.56 -17.57 -12.14
N THR A 16 1.16 -17.30 -10.98
CA THR A 16 1.73 -18.36 -10.11
C THR A 16 0.76 -18.84 -9.02
N GLY A 17 -0.27 -18.05 -8.71
CA GLY A 17 -1.17 -18.32 -7.59
C GLY A 17 -0.53 -18.09 -6.22
N PHE A 18 0.68 -17.52 -6.18
CA PHE A 18 1.39 -17.27 -4.93
C PHE A 18 0.83 -16.06 -4.21
N PRO A 19 0.69 -16.12 -2.86
CA PRO A 19 0.20 -15.00 -2.09
C PRO A 19 1.20 -13.84 -2.17
N ALA A 20 0.68 -12.64 -2.40
CA ALA A 20 1.48 -11.42 -2.48
C ALA A 20 0.80 -10.27 -1.74
N ILE A 21 1.58 -9.46 -1.04
CA ILE A 21 1.11 -8.27 -0.30
C ILE A 21 2.00 -7.09 -0.68
N THR A 22 1.38 -5.95 -1.00
CA THR A 22 2.09 -4.71 -1.31
C THR A 22 2.00 -3.73 -0.14
N VAL A 23 3.17 -3.24 0.33
CA VAL A 23 3.29 -2.29 1.43
C VAL A 23 3.89 -0.96 0.96
N PRO A 24 3.55 0.17 1.61
CA PRO A 24 4.14 1.46 1.27
C PRO A 24 5.59 1.55 1.76
N ILE A 25 6.51 1.96 0.88
CA ILE A 25 7.92 2.16 1.22
C ILE A 25 8.33 3.63 1.28
N GLY A 26 7.39 4.54 1.00
CA GLY A 26 7.62 5.98 1.08
C GLY A 26 7.23 6.68 -0.21
N PHE A 27 7.88 7.81 -0.44
CA PHE A 27 7.64 8.68 -1.58
C PHE A 27 8.96 8.89 -2.31
N ASN A 28 8.91 8.96 -3.64
CA ASN A 28 10.07 9.35 -4.44
C ASN A 28 10.27 10.88 -4.41
N ASP A 29 11.33 11.37 -5.07
CA ASP A 29 11.66 12.80 -5.15
C ASP A 29 10.55 13.66 -5.78
N GLU A 30 9.70 13.05 -6.59
CA GLU A 30 8.53 13.68 -7.23
C GLU A 30 7.25 13.61 -6.36
N SER A 31 7.36 13.20 -5.08
CA SER A 31 6.24 13.01 -4.15
C SER A 31 5.21 11.96 -4.60
N LEU A 32 5.59 11.03 -5.48
CA LEU A 32 4.76 9.88 -5.86
C LEU A 32 4.93 8.75 -4.84
N PRO A 33 3.83 8.13 -4.39
CA PRO A 33 3.90 7.01 -3.46
C PRO A 33 4.53 5.80 -4.15
N ALA A 34 5.54 5.20 -3.50
CA ALA A 34 6.15 3.96 -3.92
C ALA A 34 5.74 2.81 -2.99
N GLY A 35 5.52 1.63 -3.58
CA GLY A 35 5.20 0.40 -2.86
C GLY A 35 6.20 -0.70 -3.14
N MET A 36 6.29 -1.67 -2.23
CA MET A 36 7.08 -2.88 -2.37
C MET A 36 6.16 -4.08 -2.18
N THR A 37 6.26 -5.06 -3.08
CA THR A 37 5.46 -6.29 -3.03
C THR A 37 6.28 -7.43 -2.43
N PHE A 38 5.80 -8.00 -1.33
CA PHE A 38 6.27 -9.28 -0.82
C PHE A 38 5.53 -10.42 -1.50
N ILE A 39 6.25 -11.47 -1.86
CA ILE A 39 5.69 -12.71 -2.44
C ILE A 39 6.10 -13.86 -1.53
N GLY A 40 5.13 -14.65 -1.08
CA GLY A 40 5.35 -15.83 -0.27
C GLY A 40 5.11 -17.12 -1.05
N PRO A 41 5.59 -18.28 -0.54
CA PRO A 41 5.18 -19.59 -1.04
C PRO A 41 3.66 -19.84 -0.84
N LEU A 42 3.14 -20.88 -1.50
CA LEU A 42 1.73 -21.27 -1.36
C LEU A 42 1.38 -21.55 0.11
N PHE A 43 0.21 -21.06 0.54
CA PHE A 43 -0.36 -21.25 1.88
C PHE A 43 0.44 -20.63 3.04
N SER A 44 1.37 -19.70 2.76
CA SER A 44 2.15 -19.00 3.77
C SER A 44 1.63 -17.59 4.09
N GLU A 45 0.33 -17.33 3.87
CA GLU A 45 -0.30 -16.04 4.16
C GLU A 45 -0.09 -15.57 5.61
N PRO A 46 -0.17 -16.45 6.64
CA PRO A 46 0.04 -16.00 8.02
C PRO A 46 1.43 -15.42 8.27
N GLU A 47 2.46 -15.93 7.60
CA GLU A 47 3.83 -15.41 7.69
C GLU A 47 3.98 -14.12 6.87
N LEU A 48 3.43 -14.11 5.65
CA LEU A 48 3.45 -12.94 4.78
C LEU A 48 2.81 -11.72 5.45
N ILE A 49 1.68 -11.91 6.14
CA ILE A 49 1.00 -10.86 6.90
C ILE A 49 1.86 -10.37 8.07
N LYS A 50 2.54 -11.27 8.80
CA LYS A 50 3.45 -10.89 9.90
C LYS A 50 4.59 -10.03 9.39
N PHE A 51 5.20 -10.40 8.26
CA PHE A 51 6.30 -9.63 7.68
C PHE A 51 5.83 -8.26 7.17
N ALA A 52 4.69 -8.21 6.48
CA ALA A 52 4.10 -6.95 6.03
C ALA A 52 3.79 -6.02 7.21
N TYR A 53 3.20 -6.55 8.28
CA TYR A 53 2.90 -5.80 9.49
C TYR A 53 4.15 -5.30 10.21
N ALA A 54 5.15 -6.18 10.41
CA ALA A 54 6.40 -5.81 11.05
C ALA A 54 7.11 -4.68 10.30
N TYR A 55 7.14 -4.76 8.95
CA TYR A 55 7.70 -3.72 8.10
C TYR A 55 6.94 -2.39 8.21
N GLU A 56 5.60 -2.42 8.13
CA GLU A 56 4.78 -1.22 8.24
C GLU A 56 4.96 -0.53 9.60
N GLN A 57 4.96 -1.30 10.70
CA GLN A 57 5.12 -0.75 12.05
C GLN A 57 6.51 -0.19 12.32
N ALA A 58 7.56 -0.82 11.77
CA ALA A 58 8.93 -0.35 11.92
C ALA A 58 9.18 0.96 11.15
N THR A 59 8.59 1.09 9.95
CA THR A 59 8.92 2.19 9.04
C THR A 59 7.96 3.37 9.06
N LYS A 60 6.66 3.11 9.26
CA LYS A 60 5.59 4.13 9.27
C LYS A 60 5.65 5.10 8.08
N HIS A 61 6.04 4.60 6.91
CA HIS A 61 6.19 5.41 5.69
C HIS A 61 4.87 5.97 5.13
N ARG A 62 3.73 5.42 5.55
CA ARG A 62 2.40 5.87 5.10
C ARG A 62 2.12 7.28 5.63
N LYS A 63 1.81 8.20 4.70
CA LYS A 63 1.34 9.56 5.02
C LYS A 63 -0.02 9.81 4.36
N PRO A 64 -0.93 10.55 5.00
CA PRO A 64 -2.20 10.93 4.38
C PRO A 64 -1.95 11.84 3.16
N PRO A 65 -2.76 11.71 2.10
CA PRO A 65 -2.62 12.56 0.92
C PRO A 65 -3.02 14.01 1.25
N VAL A 66 -2.19 14.97 0.83
CA VAL A 66 -2.39 16.41 1.12
C VAL A 66 -3.71 16.95 0.53
N LYS A 67 -4.17 16.37 -0.59
CA LYS A 67 -5.38 16.82 -1.28
C LYS A 67 -6.69 16.47 -0.55
N PHE A 68 -6.67 15.50 0.35
CA PHE A 68 -7.87 15.03 1.03
C PHE A 68 -7.65 15.10 2.54
N SER A 69 -8.03 16.25 3.11
CA SER A 69 -8.06 16.41 4.58
C SER A 69 -9.15 15.53 5.17
N ALA A 70 -8.96 15.13 6.44
CA ALA A 70 -10.04 14.52 7.20
C ALA A 70 -11.26 15.45 7.21
N ILE A 71 -12.43 14.87 6.97
CA ILE A 71 -13.71 15.57 7.18
C ILE A 71 -13.78 15.82 8.68
N ALA A 72 -13.90 17.09 9.08
CA ALA A 72 -14.13 17.40 10.48
C ALA A 72 -15.51 16.84 10.87
N ASP A 73 -15.59 16.10 11.98
CA ASP A 73 -16.84 15.55 12.55
C ASP A 73 -17.87 16.63 12.96
N THR A 74 -17.65 17.88 12.60
CA THR A 74 -18.44 19.05 12.96
C THR A 74 -19.33 19.56 11.83
N LEU A 75 -19.70 18.73 10.85
CA LEU A 75 -20.85 19.08 10.03
C LEU A 75 -22.09 19.02 10.94
N PRO A 76 -22.79 20.14 11.21
CA PRO A 76 -24.05 20.06 11.90
C PRO A 76 -24.96 19.25 10.99
N ILE A 77 -25.38 18.07 11.46
CA ILE A 77 -26.52 17.38 10.87
C ILE A 77 -27.70 18.28 11.20
N THR A 78 -28.02 19.21 10.30
CA THR A 78 -29.29 19.93 10.34
C THR A 78 -30.29 19.05 9.62
N GLU A 79 -31.25 18.52 10.39
CA GLU A 79 -32.52 17.97 9.87
C GLU A 79 -33.29 19.00 9.05
#